data_AF-A0A0N0A701-F1
#
_entry.id   AF-A0A0N0A701-F1
#
_cell.length_a   1.000
_cell.length_b   1.000
_cell.length_c   1.000
_cell.angle_alpha   90.00
_cell.angle_beta   90.00
_cell.angle_gamma   90.00
#
_symmetry.space_group_name_H-M   'P 1'
#
loop_
_entity.id
_entity.type
_entity.pdbx_description
1 polymer ?
#
loop_
_entity_poly.entity_id
_entity_poly.type
_entity_poly.pdbx_seq_one_letter_code
_entity_poly.pdbx_strand_id
1 'polypeptide(L)' 'MCEVGDTSHTSPHLRRARTTDEGGRGLLLVAQTAERWGTRYTREGKTVWTEQPLTGTLV' A
#
# COMPACT_ATOMS: atom_id res chain seq x y z
N MET A 1 -0.23 -11.18 -4.69
CA MET A 1 0.77 -10.19 -4.25
C MET A 1 0.77 -9.03 -5.22
N CYS A 2 0.64 -7.80 -4.72
CA CYS A 2 0.68 -6.57 -5.52
C CYS A 2 1.80 -5.67 -5.03
N GLU A 3 2.55 -5.07 -5.95
CA GLU A 3 3.71 -4.21 -5.67
C GLU A 3 3.60 -2.89 -6.43
N VAL A 4 4.04 -1.81 -5.79
CA VAL A 4 4.13 -0.48 -6.41
C VAL A 4 5.51 0.10 -6.12
N GLY A 5 6.28 0.35 -7.18
CA GLY A 5 7.60 0.97 -7.12
C GLY A 5 7.54 2.49 -7.23
N ASP A 6 8.45 3.16 -6.51
CA ASP A 6 8.66 4.60 -6.51
C ASP A 6 10.16 4.87 -6.35
N THR A 7 10.76 5.71 -7.19
CA THR A 7 12.21 6.03 -7.11
C THR A 7 12.57 6.93 -5.92
N SER A 8 11.57 7.51 -5.26
CA SER A 8 11.74 8.25 -4.02
C SER A 8 11.99 7.32 -2.83
N HIS A 9 12.95 7.69 -1.99
CA HIS A 9 13.25 7.02 -0.73
C HIS A 9 12.38 7.52 0.44
N THR A 10 11.47 8.47 0.21
CA THR A 10 10.58 9.00 1.25
C THR A 10 9.71 7.88 1.82
N SER A 11 9.77 7.69 3.13
CA SER A 11 8.97 6.68 3.81
C SER A 11 7.47 6.92 3.62
N PRO A 12 6.71 5.89 3.22
CA PRO A 12 5.27 5.98 3.12
C PRO A 12 4.70 6.08 4.54
N HIS A 13 3.82 7.05 4.78
CA HIS A 13 3.26 7.33 6.09
C HIS A 13 1.74 7.21 6.07
N LEU A 14 1.19 6.51 7.06
CA LEU A 14 -0.26 6.47 7.26
C LEU A 14 -0.77 7.89 7.48
N ARG A 15 -1.71 8.31 6.63
CA ARG A 15 -2.32 9.63 6.71
C ARG A 15 -3.79 9.48 7.07
N ARG A 16 -4.24 10.31 8.02
CA ARG A 16 -5.66 10.47 8.32
C ARG A 16 -6.23 11.53 7.38
N ALA A 17 -6.71 11.10 6.23
CA ALA A 17 -7.41 11.97 5.30
C ALA A 17 -8.75 12.43 5.88
N ARG A 18 -9.13 13.67 5.60
CA ARG A 18 -10.46 14.21 5.88
C ARG A 18 -11.46 13.65 4.87
N THR A 19 -12.74 13.77 5.19
CA THR A 19 -13.85 13.32 4.31
C THR A 19 -13.85 14.03 2.97
N THR A 20 -13.38 15.28 2.92
CA THR A 20 -13.28 16.10 1.72
C THR A 20 -11.97 15.92 0.94
N ASP A 21 -11.01 15.17 1.46
CA ASP A 21 -9.72 15.00 0.79
C ASP A 21 -9.85 13.98 -0.35
N GLU A 22 -9.41 14.36 -1.54
CA GLU A 22 -9.40 13.45 -2.71
C GLU A 22 -8.41 12.29 -2.54
N GLY A 23 -7.38 12.44 -1.69
CA GLY A 23 -6.31 11.45 -1.54
C GLY A 23 -5.83 11.22 -0.10
N GLY A 24 -4.81 10.37 0.03
CA GLY A 24 -4.12 10.10 1.31
C GLY A 24 -4.61 8.89 2.08
N ARG A 25 -5.61 8.18 1.56
CA ARG A 25 -6.17 6.99 2.20
C ARG A 25 -5.47 5.70 1.76
N GLY A 26 -4.57 5.75 0.77
CA GLY A 26 -3.97 4.57 0.15
C GLY A 26 -3.37 3.59 1.16
N LEU A 27 -2.44 4.04 2.01
CA LEU A 27 -1.84 3.16 3.02
C LEU A 27 -2.83 2.71 4.10
N LEU A 28 -3.82 3.55 4.43
CA LEU A 28 -4.86 3.15 5.38
C LEU A 28 -5.69 2.01 4.79
N LEU A 29 -6.08 2.10 3.52
CA LEU A 29 -6.80 1.05 2.81
C LEU A 29 -5.96 -0.24 2.77
N VAL A 30 -4.69 -0.13 2.36
CA VAL A 30 -3.76 -1.28 2.34
C VAL A 30 -3.67 -1.95 3.71
N ALA A 31 -3.50 -1.17 4.78
CA ALA A 31 -3.37 -1.70 6.13
C ALA A 31 -4.62 -2.43 6.63
N GLN A 32 -5.80 -2.10 6.10
CA GLN A 32 -7.07 -2.72 6.49
C GLN A 32 -7.46 -3.91 5.62
N THR A 33 -6.98 -3.98 4.38
CA THR A 33 -7.41 -5.01 3.41
C THR A 33 -6.38 -6.10 3.15
N ALA A 34 -5.10 -5.84 3.39
CA ALA A 34 -4.03 -6.82 3.16
C ALA A 34 -3.77 -7.67 4.41
N GLU A 35 -3.54 -8.96 4.22
CA GLU A 35 -3.06 -9.87 5.29
C GLU A 35 -1.64 -9.50 5.72
N ARG A 36 -0.80 -9.16 4.74
CA ARG A 36 0.56 -8.68 4.97
C ARG A 36 0.85 -7.54 4.03
N TRP A 37 1.60 -6.57 4.51
CA TRP A 37 2.08 -5.49 3.68
C TRP A 37 3.34 -4.91 4.30
N GLY A 38 4.12 -4.19 3.49
CA GLY A 38 5.32 -3.54 3.97
C GLY A 38 5.95 -2.64 2.93
N THR A 39 7.09 -2.08 3.30
CA THR A 39 7.93 -1.30 2.40
C THR A 39 9.29 -1.95 2.33
N ARG A 40 9.79 -2.16 1.11
CA ARG A 40 11.16 -2.57 0.85
C ARG A 40 11.91 -1.39 0.25
N TYR A 41 13.06 -1.06 0.81
CA TYR A 41 13.95 -0.05 0.26
C TYR A 41 15.07 -0.73 -0.52
N THR A 42 15.44 -0.11 -1.63
CA THR A 42 16.55 -0.49 -2.51
C THR A 42 17.38 0.76 -2.78
N ARG A 43 18.47 0.65 -3.52
CA ARG A 43 19.26 1.83 -3.92
C ARG A 43 18.51 2.69 -4.94
N GLU A 44 17.59 2.09 -5.68
CA GLU A 44 16.82 2.71 -6.75
C GLU A 44 15.54 3.41 -6.24
N GLY A 45 15.17 3.20 -4.97
CA GLY A 45 13.96 3.75 -4.38
C GLY A 45 13.28 2.78 -3.42
N LYS A 46 11.95 2.86 -3.32
CA LYS A 46 11.13 2.00 -2.48
C LYS A 46 10.08 1.24 -3.27
N THR A 47 9.69 0.09 -2.75
CA THR A 47 8.53 -0.67 -3.19
C THR A 47 7.58 -0.89 -2.02
N VAL A 48 6.34 -0.47 -2.16
CA VAL A 48 5.26 -0.88 -1.25
C VAL A 48 4.68 -2.19 -1.78
N TRP A 49 4.66 -3.23 -0.95
CA TRP A 49 4.17 -4.55 -1.32
C TRP A 49 3.02 -4.96 -0.41
N THR A 50 2.12 -5.77 -0.97
CA THR A 50 0.88 -6.21 -0.31
C THR A 50 0.53 -7.64 -0.69
N GLU A 51 0.01 -8.37 0.27
CA GLU A 51 -0.56 -9.71 0.12
C GLU A 51 -2.01 -9.64 0.59
N GLN A 52 -2.94 -9.73 -0.36
CA GLN A 52 -4.38 -9.81 -0.12
C GLN A 52 -4.85 -11.25 -0.37
N PRO A 53 -5.87 -11.72 0.37
CA PRO A 53 -6.49 -13.00 0.08
C PRO A 53 -7.15 -12.93 -1.30
N LEU A 54 -6.87 -13.92 -2.14
CA LEU A 54 -7.57 -14.12 -3.40
C LEU A 54 -8.87 -14.87 -3.11
N THR A 55 -9.86 -14.18 -2.52
CA THR A 55 -11.20 -14.74 -2.40
C THR A 55 -11.88 -14.67 -3.76
N GLY A 56 -11.51 -15.58 -4.65
CA GLY A 56 -12.23 -15.87 -5.87
C GLY A 56 -13.14 -17.06 -5.62
N THR A 57 -14.37 -16.81 -5.15
CA THR A 57 -15.42 -17.81 -5.35
C THR A 57 -15.78 -17.78 -6.82
N LEU A 58 -15.23 -18.71 -7.60
CA LEU A 58 -15.82 -19.08 -8.88
C LEU A 58 -17.11 -19.84 -8.54
N VAL A 59 -18.25 -19.17 -8.71
CA VAL A 59 -19.56 -19.83 -8.87
C VAL A 59 -19.69 -20.36 -10.29
#